data_AF-A0A0F8XX87-F1
#
_entry.id   AF-A0A0F8XX87-F1
#
_cell.length_a   1.000
_cell.length_b   1.000
_cell.length_c   1.000
_cell.angle_alpha   90.00
_cell.angle_beta   90.00
_cell.angle_gamma   90.00
#
_symmetry.space_group_name_H-M   'P 1'
#
loop_
_entity.id
_entity.type
_entity.pdbx_description
1 polymer ?
#
loop_
_entity_poly.entity_id
_entity_poly.type
_entity_poly.pdbx_seq_one_letter_code
_entity_poly.pdbx_strand_id
1 'polypeptide(L)'
;MVKKEELVPYELVSPGFEAIYQGTKDKSTLDEWIINDDDLFIGSDNSGNLYMKYSFWTLSYKPDQWTNEIKILNKIQENLGELDDTTRYIRSAIGSLVLCDQGIPTTIDQLLDFIGSNYYDEKRLFHLGCWMYSGKRSTQPDWQRSMAYIEKVLVNFLKGMSITDQIKQLDSFMEGFIGRFYSWFPSRGNLDELQELLLNRILVSFPYLTHGIDDHKKMMEDVFNIGGKGWILDELIRKLEDLPPITGIKWNEVRKKLKTINDPQKKQKFLLICSVSGDYYLSGLSTCHHNLFRFLESILYKIGTMTNNQITNRVHGTERKRLGNLLFGYVLGLNSWLLKKPLDILLLDLGYLDLGFNPRNEILRVYAYLANDRNPIKEWLVISMWHQLMYNEVNQPRTPGLINHKDMLELANKHKLNLFEWMESKIQ
;
A
#
# COMPACT_ATOMS: atom_id res chain seq x y z
N MET A 1 23.94 14.74 -22.03
CA MET A 1 23.58 13.56 -21.24
C MET A 1 22.24 13.91 -20.62
N VAL A 2 21.19 13.12 -20.86
CA VAL A 2 19.86 13.45 -20.35
C VAL A 2 19.84 13.25 -18.84
N LYS A 3 19.08 14.06 -18.10
CA LYS A 3 19.02 13.95 -16.66
C LYS A 3 18.23 12.71 -16.25
N LYS A 4 18.65 12.05 -15.17
CA LYS A 4 17.87 10.97 -14.55
C LYS A 4 16.52 11.54 -14.06
N GLU A 5 15.46 10.73 -14.15
CA GLU A 5 14.08 11.05 -13.73
C GLU A 5 13.34 12.10 -14.57
N GLU A 6 13.91 12.59 -15.68
CA GLU A 6 13.15 13.39 -16.65
C GLU A 6 12.26 12.50 -17.52
N LEU A 7 11.06 12.99 -17.83
CA LEU A 7 10.18 12.36 -18.80
C LEU A 7 10.88 12.25 -20.16
N VAL A 8 10.68 11.12 -20.83
CA VAL A 8 11.11 11.00 -22.23
C VAL A 8 10.21 11.85 -23.14
N PRO A 9 10.65 12.22 -24.36
CA PRO A 9 9.77 12.80 -25.36
C PRO A 9 8.51 11.94 -25.58
N TYR A 10 7.35 12.60 -25.76
CA TYR A 10 6.05 11.91 -25.76
C TYR A 10 5.93 10.88 -26.89
N GLU A 11 6.65 11.06 -27.99
CA GLU A 11 6.65 10.17 -29.15
C GLU A 11 7.29 8.80 -28.85
N LEU A 12 8.07 8.70 -27.76
CA LEU A 12 8.67 7.46 -27.29
C LEU A 12 7.76 6.67 -26.35
N VAL A 13 6.64 7.25 -25.92
CA VAL A 13 5.64 6.58 -25.08
C VAL A 13 4.40 6.23 -25.88
N SER A 14 3.86 5.05 -25.59
CA SER A 14 2.60 4.59 -26.16
C SER A 14 1.47 4.83 -25.17
N PRO A 15 0.22 5.02 -25.62
CA PRO A 15 -0.93 5.09 -24.73
C PRO A 15 -0.93 3.99 -23.66
N GLY A 16 -1.25 4.34 -22.42
CA GLY A 16 -1.22 3.44 -21.27
C GLY A 16 0.15 3.25 -20.61
N PHE A 17 1.18 3.95 -21.07
CA PHE A 17 2.53 3.92 -20.50
C PHE A 17 3.10 5.32 -20.30
N GLU A 18 4.11 5.39 -19.44
CA GLU A 18 5.02 6.52 -19.31
C GLU A 18 6.46 6.02 -19.24
N ALA A 19 7.43 6.90 -19.50
CA ALA A 19 8.83 6.56 -19.36
C ALA A 19 9.66 7.74 -18.87
N ILE A 20 10.72 7.41 -18.14
CA ILE A 20 11.70 8.36 -17.63
C ILE A 20 13.13 7.92 -17.93
N TYR A 21 13.99 8.89 -18.21
CA TYR A 21 15.41 8.64 -18.45
C TYR A 21 16.14 8.18 -17.18
N GLN A 22 17.10 7.28 -17.38
CA GLN A 22 17.95 6.75 -16.30
C GLN A 22 19.26 7.52 -16.13
N GLY A 23 19.52 8.52 -16.98
CA GLY A 23 20.74 9.33 -16.94
C GLY A 23 22.01 8.61 -17.40
N THR A 24 21.88 7.42 -18.00
CA THR A 24 22.99 6.57 -18.44
C THR A 24 22.72 5.94 -19.80
N LYS A 25 23.78 5.50 -20.47
CA LYS A 25 23.74 4.68 -21.69
C LYS A 25 24.13 3.22 -21.43
N ASP A 26 24.66 2.93 -20.25
CA ASP A 26 25.22 1.63 -19.90
C ASP A 26 24.27 0.86 -18.99
N LYS A 27 23.75 -0.27 -19.48
CA LYS A 27 22.80 -1.10 -18.74
C LYS A 27 23.39 -1.66 -17.44
N SER A 28 24.72 -1.84 -17.37
CA SER A 28 25.40 -2.34 -16.17
C SER A 28 25.40 -1.34 -15.01
N THR A 29 25.08 -0.08 -15.28
CA THR A 29 24.98 0.99 -14.28
C THR A 29 23.57 1.18 -13.72
N LEU A 30 22.58 0.42 -14.23
CA LEU A 30 21.23 0.44 -13.69
C LEU A 30 21.17 -0.33 -12.38
N ASP A 31 20.30 0.13 -11.47
CA ASP A 31 20.06 -0.57 -10.21
C ASP A 31 19.50 -1.98 -10.48
N GLU A 32 19.97 -2.98 -9.74
CA GLU A 32 19.61 -4.40 -9.97
C GLU A 32 18.09 -4.64 -9.92
N TRP A 33 17.39 -3.91 -9.05
CA TRP A 33 15.93 -4.02 -8.94
C TRP A 33 15.21 -3.57 -10.22
N ILE A 34 15.73 -2.57 -10.95
CA ILE A 34 15.14 -2.11 -12.22
C ILE A 34 15.26 -3.19 -13.29
N ILE A 35 16.38 -3.93 -13.29
CA ILE A 35 16.67 -4.98 -14.28
C ILE A 35 15.81 -6.22 -14.04
N ASN A 36 15.52 -6.52 -12.77
CA ASN A 36 14.85 -7.75 -12.35
C ASN A 36 13.35 -7.58 -12.09
N ASP A 37 12.79 -6.39 -12.33
CA ASP A 37 11.36 -6.13 -12.15
C ASP A 37 10.59 -6.41 -13.45
N ASP A 38 9.79 -7.47 -13.43
CA ASP A 38 9.00 -7.93 -14.58
C ASP A 38 7.96 -6.89 -15.05
N ASP A 39 7.66 -5.88 -14.24
CA ASP A 39 6.67 -4.85 -14.51
C ASP A 39 7.29 -3.61 -15.21
N LEU A 40 8.62 -3.60 -15.37
CA LEU A 40 9.40 -2.53 -15.98
C LEU A 40 9.99 -2.93 -17.34
N PHE A 41 10.00 -2.00 -18.27
CA PHE A 41 10.58 -2.19 -19.61
C PHE A 41 11.75 -1.23 -19.80
N ILE A 42 12.92 -1.75 -20.17
CA ILE A 42 14.09 -0.92 -20.47
C ILE A 42 14.20 -0.72 -21.98
N GLY A 43 14.24 0.54 -22.39
CA GLY A 43 14.43 0.96 -23.78
C GLY A 43 15.62 1.90 -23.93
N SER A 44 15.92 2.25 -25.17
CA SER A 44 16.95 3.24 -25.50
C SER A 44 16.46 4.16 -26.61
N ASP A 45 16.73 5.45 -26.49
CA ASP A 45 16.47 6.41 -27.58
C ASP A 45 17.50 6.30 -28.71
N ASN A 46 17.33 7.09 -29.77
CA ASN A 46 18.23 7.12 -30.94
C ASN A 46 19.68 7.54 -30.60
N SER A 47 19.89 8.19 -29.46
CA SER A 47 21.21 8.57 -28.95
C SER A 47 21.82 7.53 -28.01
N GLY A 48 21.11 6.42 -27.77
CA GLY A 48 21.50 5.36 -26.84
C GLY A 48 21.29 5.72 -25.36
N ASN A 49 20.56 6.79 -25.04
CA ASN A 49 20.20 7.06 -23.65
C ASN A 49 19.14 6.04 -23.19
N LEU A 50 19.39 5.40 -22.05
CA LEU A 50 18.48 4.41 -21.49
C LEU A 50 17.31 5.10 -20.80
N TYR A 51 16.12 4.58 -21.02
CA TYR A 51 14.92 4.96 -20.30
C TYR A 51 14.20 3.73 -19.75
N MET A 52 13.48 3.94 -18.67
CA MET A 52 12.61 2.96 -18.05
C MET A 52 11.17 3.34 -18.36
N LYS A 53 10.45 2.41 -18.98
CA LYS A 53 9.05 2.50 -19.33
C LYS A 53 8.23 1.65 -18.35
N TYR A 54 7.13 2.21 -17.87
CA TYR A 54 6.22 1.58 -16.91
C TYR A 54 4.78 1.83 -17.32
N SER A 55 3.89 0.90 -17.01
CA SER A 55 2.46 1.06 -17.32
C SER A 55 1.76 1.90 -16.27
N PHE A 56 0.79 2.70 -16.70
CA PHE A 56 -0.15 3.34 -15.80
C PHE A 56 -1.17 2.38 -15.18
N TRP A 57 -1.31 1.18 -15.73
CA TRP A 57 -2.33 0.21 -15.34
C TRP A 57 -1.73 -0.83 -14.39
N THR A 58 -1.78 -0.52 -13.09
CA THR A 58 -1.33 -1.42 -12.02
C THR A 58 -1.95 -2.81 -12.20
N LEU A 59 -1.15 -3.88 -12.07
CA LEU A 59 -1.59 -5.29 -12.19
C LEU A 59 -2.11 -5.73 -13.58
N SER A 60 -2.15 -4.84 -14.56
CA SER A 60 -2.45 -5.12 -15.99
C SER A 60 -1.44 -4.39 -16.87
N TYR A 61 -0.16 -4.52 -16.54
CA TYR A 61 0.93 -3.71 -17.08
C TYR A 61 1.39 -4.17 -18.47
N LYS A 62 0.92 -5.32 -18.94
CA LYS A 62 1.16 -5.81 -20.30
C LYS A 62 -0.09 -5.60 -21.19
N PRO A 63 0.07 -5.20 -22.47
CA PRO A 63 -1.07 -4.92 -23.35
C PRO A 63 -2.04 -6.08 -23.57
N ASP A 64 -1.56 -7.32 -23.50
CA ASP A 64 -2.38 -8.54 -23.60
C ASP A 64 -3.27 -8.78 -22.37
N GLN A 65 -3.01 -8.09 -21.26
CA GLN A 65 -3.82 -8.13 -20.04
C GLN A 65 -4.90 -7.04 -20.00
N TRP A 66 -4.88 -6.09 -20.95
CA TRP A 66 -5.77 -4.93 -20.90
C TRP A 66 -7.22 -5.30 -21.15
N THR A 67 -8.08 -4.87 -20.22
CA THR A 67 -9.53 -4.97 -20.33
C THR A 67 -10.06 -4.03 -21.42
N ASN A 68 -11.36 -4.12 -21.73
CA ASN A 68 -11.98 -3.24 -22.72
C ASN A 68 -11.98 -1.78 -22.25
N GLU A 69 -12.17 -1.54 -20.95
CA GLU A 69 -12.12 -0.23 -20.33
C GLU A 69 -10.74 0.41 -20.49
N ILE A 70 -9.67 -0.35 -20.22
CA ILE A 70 -8.29 0.12 -20.42
C ILE A 70 -8.05 0.47 -21.90
N LYS A 71 -8.52 -0.37 -22.83
CA LYS A 71 -8.39 -0.11 -24.27
C LYS A 71 -9.12 1.16 -24.70
N ILE A 72 -10.30 1.42 -24.16
CA ILE A 72 -11.06 2.66 -24.41
C ILE A 72 -10.30 3.88 -23.87
N LEU A 73 -9.77 3.80 -22.64
CA LEU A 73 -8.98 4.88 -22.04
C LEU A 73 -7.72 5.19 -22.84
N ASN A 74 -7.03 4.16 -23.33
CA ASN A 74 -5.86 4.31 -24.19
C ASN A 74 -6.23 4.91 -25.56
N LYS A 75 -7.37 4.53 -26.14
CA LYS A 75 -7.87 5.14 -27.38
C LYS A 75 -8.25 6.61 -27.19
N ILE A 76 -8.83 6.96 -26.04
CA ILE A 76 -9.08 8.37 -25.70
C ILE A 76 -7.76 9.13 -25.60
N GLN A 77 -6.76 8.57 -24.90
CA GLN A 77 -5.42 9.17 -24.81
C GLN A 77 -4.81 9.40 -26.19
N GLU A 78 -4.91 8.41 -27.09
CA GLU A 78 -4.43 8.52 -28.47
C GLU A 78 -5.10 9.68 -29.23
N ASN A 79 -6.41 9.82 -29.10
CA ASN A 79 -7.18 10.89 -29.75
C ASN A 79 -6.87 12.30 -29.19
N LEU A 80 -6.33 12.41 -27.98
CA LEU A 80 -5.89 13.69 -27.41
C LEU A 80 -4.60 14.21 -28.07
N GLY A 81 -3.81 13.32 -28.68
CA GLY A 81 -2.51 13.65 -29.26
C GLY A 81 -1.41 13.80 -28.20
N GLU A 82 -0.48 14.73 -28.45
CA GLU A 82 0.61 15.04 -27.52
C GLU A 82 0.08 15.65 -26.22
N LEU A 83 0.59 15.16 -25.09
CA LEU A 83 0.25 15.63 -23.77
C LEU A 83 1.42 16.41 -23.17
N ASP A 84 1.12 17.54 -22.55
CA ASP A 84 2.13 18.30 -21.81
C ASP A 84 2.60 17.55 -20.55
N ASP A 85 3.78 17.93 -20.06
CA ASP A 85 4.39 17.27 -18.91
C ASP A 85 3.55 17.36 -17.63
N THR A 86 2.79 18.44 -17.42
CA THR A 86 1.91 18.56 -16.23
C THR A 86 0.82 17.49 -16.28
N THR A 87 0.15 17.38 -17.42
CA THR A 87 -0.86 16.34 -17.68
C THR A 87 -0.27 14.94 -17.50
N ARG A 88 0.94 14.70 -18.02
CA ARG A 88 1.65 13.41 -17.91
C ARG A 88 2.01 13.06 -16.46
N TYR A 89 2.49 14.02 -15.69
CA TYR A 89 2.77 13.82 -14.26
C TYR A 89 1.49 13.54 -13.46
N ILE A 90 0.40 14.27 -13.71
CA ILE A 90 -0.89 13.99 -13.07
C ILE A 90 -1.36 12.58 -13.43
N ARG A 91 -1.29 12.19 -14.71
CA ARG A 91 -1.68 10.84 -15.14
C ARG A 91 -0.81 9.77 -14.50
N SER A 92 0.50 9.98 -14.44
CA SER A 92 1.43 9.08 -13.77
C SER A 92 1.02 8.92 -12.31
N ALA A 93 0.79 10.02 -11.60
CA ALA A 93 0.38 10.00 -10.20
C ALA A 93 -0.94 9.24 -9.97
N ILE A 94 -1.93 9.44 -10.84
CA ILE A 94 -3.17 8.66 -10.83
C ILE A 94 -2.89 7.17 -11.02
N GLY A 95 -2.06 6.78 -12.00
CA GLY A 95 -1.74 5.37 -12.27
C GLY A 95 -0.97 4.70 -11.14
N SER A 96 -0.26 5.48 -10.34
CA SER A 96 0.47 4.99 -9.19
C SER A 96 -0.38 4.88 -7.92
N LEU A 97 -1.62 5.37 -7.93
CA LEU A 97 -2.51 5.36 -6.78
C LEU A 97 -2.93 3.93 -6.42
N VAL A 98 -2.36 3.36 -5.36
CA VAL A 98 -2.71 2.03 -4.86
C VAL A 98 -3.61 2.14 -3.62
N LEU A 99 -4.79 1.53 -3.68
CA LEU A 99 -5.88 1.69 -2.72
C LEU A 99 -5.73 0.82 -1.45
N CYS A 100 -4.58 0.96 -0.82
CA CYS A 100 -4.20 0.11 0.30
C CYS A 100 -3.50 0.87 1.43
N ASP A 101 -3.58 2.20 1.41
CA ASP A 101 -3.07 3.06 2.47
C ASP A 101 -4.19 3.69 3.35
N GLN A 102 -3.84 4.17 4.55
CA GLN A 102 -4.69 4.98 5.42
C GLN A 102 -4.81 6.45 4.94
N GLY A 103 -3.86 6.95 4.15
CA GLY A 103 -3.85 8.32 3.59
C GLY A 103 -4.69 8.53 2.33
N ILE A 104 -5.39 7.50 1.84
CA ILE A 104 -6.08 7.50 0.54
C ILE A 104 -6.96 8.75 0.31
N PRO A 105 -7.85 9.17 1.24
CA PRO A 105 -8.73 10.30 0.97
C PRO A 105 -7.97 11.60 0.69
N THR A 106 -6.89 11.85 1.45
CA THR A 106 -6.02 13.01 1.27
C THR A 106 -5.35 13.00 -0.10
N THR A 107 -4.78 11.85 -0.50
CA THR A 107 -4.15 11.72 -1.82
C THR A 107 -5.18 11.89 -2.94
N ILE A 108 -6.39 11.33 -2.80
CA ILE A 108 -7.47 11.51 -3.79
C ILE A 108 -7.81 13.00 -3.93
N ASP A 109 -8.02 13.71 -2.83
CA ASP A 109 -8.35 15.14 -2.85
C ASP A 109 -7.24 15.96 -3.53
N GLN A 110 -5.97 15.64 -3.29
CA GLN A 110 -4.83 16.28 -3.94
C GLN A 110 -4.78 16.01 -5.44
N LEU A 111 -5.04 14.77 -5.86
CA LEU A 111 -5.12 14.43 -7.28
C LEU A 111 -6.31 15.13 -7.96
N LEU A 112 -7.46 15.24 -7.30
CA LEU A 112 -8.61 16.00 -7.80
C LEU A 112 -8.27 17.48 -7.95
N ASP A 113 -7.57 18.08 -6.99
CA ASP A 113 -7.08 19.46 -7.09
C ASP A 113 -6.12 19.65 -8.26
N PHE A 114 -5.18 18.72 -8.47
CA PHE A 114 -4.26 18.78 -9.60
C PHE A 114 -4.98 18.71 -10.95
N ILE A 115 -5.95 17.79 -11.09
CA ILE A 115 -6.81 17.69 -12.27
C ILE A 115 -7.63 18.97 -12.45
N GLY A 116 -8.19 19.49 -11.36
CA GLY A 116 -9.04 20.68 -11.33
C GLY A 116 -8.32 21.94 -11.79
N SER A 117 -7.12 22.15 -11.28
CA SER A 117 -6.29 23.35 -11.48
C SER A 117 -5.30 23.26 -12.64
N ASN A 118 -5.14 22.08 -13.25
CA ASN A 118 -4.08 21.79 -14.22
C ASN A 118 -2.68 22.16 -13.69
N TYR A 119 -2.42 21.79 -12.44
CA TYR A 119 -1.17 22.07 -11.74
C TYR A 119 -0.68 20.82 -11.03
N TYR A 120 0.61 20.55 -11.13
CA TYR A 120 1.25 19.40 -10.49
C TYR A 120 2.33 19.84 -9.52
N ASP A 121 2.29 19.33 -8.29
CA ASP A 121 3.35 19.49 -7.29
C ASP A 121 3.54 18.20 -6.50
N GLU A 122 4.60 17.47 -6.81
CA GLU A 122 4.97 16.22 -6.13
C GLU A 122 5.07 16.40 -4.61
N LYS A 123 5.51 17.56 -4.13
CA LYS A 123 5.71 17.81 -2.69
C LYS A 123 4.39 17.87 -1.91
N ARG A 124 3.29 18.14 -2.60
CA ARG A 124 1.96 18.15 -1.98
C ARG A 124 1.40 16.75 -1.83
N LEU A 125 1.84 15.77 -2.62
CA LEU A 125 1.30 14.42 -2.54
C LEU A 125 1.61 13.77 -1.20
N PHE A 126 0.58 13.28 -0.53
CA PHE A 126 0.74 12.54 0.70
C PHE A 126 1.39 11.18 0.42
N HIS A 127 0.72 10.32 -0.36
CA HIS A 127 1.23 9.01 -0.71
C HIS A 127 0.45 8.42 -1.88
N LEU A 128 1.14 8.03 -2.97
CA LEU A 128 0.50 7.39 -4.12
C LEU A 128 0.39 5.87 -3.93
N GLY A 129 1.34 5.24 -3.24
CA GLY A 129 1.44 3.78 -3.19
C GLY A 129 2.78 3.29 -3.74
N CYS A 130 2.94 1.98 -3.79
CA CYS A 130 4.18 1.34 -4.25
C CYS A 130 4.22 1.00 -5.75
N TRP A 131 3.26 1.48 -6.54
CA TRP A 131 3.39 1.45 -7.99
C TRP A 131 4.24 2.63 -8.50
N MET A 132 4.78 2.50 -9.70
CA MET A 132 5.73 3.44 -10.27
C MET A 132 5.09 4.79 -10.59
N TYR A 133 5.73 5.87 -10.13
CA TYR A 133 5.41 7.27 -10.36
C TYR A 133 6.71 8.02 -10.70
N SER A 134 6.86 8.61 -11.89
CA SER A 134 8.04 9.40 -12.28
C SER A 134 9.39 8.74 -11.95
N GLY A 135 9.46 7.41 -12.11
CA GLY A 135 10.66 6.64 -11.79
C GLY A 135 10.86 6.23 -10.34
N LYS A 136 9.93 6.60 -9.47
CA LYS A 136 9.98 6.34 -8.03
C LYS A 136 8.80 5.48 -7.60
N ARG A 137 8.97 4.80 -6.48
CA ARG A 137 7.86 4.21 -5.72
C ARG A 137 7.75 5.03 -4.44
N SER A 138 6.53 5.39 -4.04
CA SER A 138 6.33 6.10 -2.78
C SER A 138 6.13 5.12 -1.63
N THR A 139 6.47 5.54 -0.42
CA THR A 139 6.15 4.87 0.85
C THR A 139 5.35 5.85 1.72
N GLN A 140 4.69 5.38 2.77
CA GLN A 140 3.93 6.26 3.67
C GLN A 140 4.85 7.36 4.26
N PRO A 141 4.47 8.64 4.31
CA PRO A 141 5.28 9.67 4.94
C PRO A 141 5.69 9.31 6.37
N ASP A 142 6.90 9.70 6.77
CA ASP A 142 7.45 9.51 8.13
C ASP A 142 7.45 8.06 8.65
N TRP A 143 7.32 7.06 7.77
CA TRP A 143 7.29 5.66 8.17
C TRP A 143 8.61 5.23 8.84
N GLN A 144 9.76 5.69 8.35
CA GLN A 144 11.09 5.44 8.95
C GLN A 144 11.16 5.98 10.37
N ARG A 145 10.70 7.22 10.56
CA ARG A 145 10.63 7.87 11.88
C ARG A 145 9.72 7.08 12.82
N SER A 146 8.56 6.66 12.33
CA SER A 146 7.60 5.86 13.10
C SER A 146 8.18 4.49 13.50
N MET A 147 8.87 3.80 12.59
CA MET A 147 9.59 2.56 12.88
C MET A 147 10.70 2.77 13.92
N ALA A 148 11.45 3.87 13.83
CA ALA A 148 12.48 4.20 14.82
C ALA A 148 11.91 4.46 16.21
N TYR A 149 10.72 5.07 16.33
CA TYR A 149 10.05 5.19 17.63
C TYR A 149 9.58 3.84 18.15
N ILE A 150 9.03 2.98 17.30
CA ILE A 150 8.63 1.63 17.71
C ILE A 150 9.87 0.85 18.18
N GLU A 151 10.99 0.92 17.47
CA GLU A 151 12.26 0.31 17.88
C GLU A 151 12.66 0.75 19.29
N LYS A 152 12.70 2.07 19.52
CA LYS A 152 13.01 2.66 20.83
C LYS A 152 12.05 2.16 21.89
N VAL A 153 10.77 1.99 21.56
CA VAL A 153 9.78 1.49 22.50
C VAL A 153 10.12 0.07 22.96
N LEU A 154 10.42 -0.82 22.02
CA LEU A 154 10.80 -2.21 22.30
C LEU A 154 12.12 -2.28 23.08
N VAL A 155 13.14 -1.53 22.65
CA VAL A 155 14.45 -1.51 23.30
C VAL A 155 14.37 -0.98 24.74
N ASN A 156 13.63 0.11 24.97
CA ASN A 156 13.46 0.68 26.31
C ASN A 156 12.70 -0.26 27.23
N PHE A 157 11.67 -0.93 26.73
CA PHE A 157 10.96 -1.95 27.49
C PHE A 157 11.87 -3.12 27.89
N LEU A 158 12.69 -3.63 26.97
CA LEU A 158 13.65 -4.70 27.26
C LEU A 158 14.73 -4.28 28.27
N LYS A 159 15.04 -2.99 28.36
CA LYS A 159 15.91 -2.39 29.39
C LYS A 159 15.21 -2.18 30.74
N GLY A 160 13.91 -2.47 30.84
CA GLY A 160 13.14 -2.31 32.07
C GLY A 160 12.70 -0.87 32.35
N MET A 161 12.64 -0.01 31.32
CA MET A 161 12.10 1.34 31.47
C MET A 161 10.63 1.28 31.90
N SER A 162 10.20 2.25 32.73
CA SER A 162 8.79 2.35 33.11
C SER A 162 7.97 2.99 31.99
N ILE A 163 6.67 2.69 31.94
CA ILE A 163 5.72 3.33 31.02
C ILE A 163 5.78 4.86 31.10
N THR A 164 5.85 5.41 32.32
CA THR A 164 5.86 6.85 32.60
C THR A 164 7.14 7.50 32.07
N ASP A 165 8.30 6.88 32.30
CA ASP A 165 9.58 7.42 31.83
C ASP A 165 9.68 7.35 30.31
N GLN A 166 9.11 6.30 29.72
CA GLN A 166 9.08 6.13 28.28
C GLN A 166 8.16 7.14 27.58
N ILE A 167 6.97 7.42 28.14
CA ILE A 167 6.08 8.49 27.64
C ILE A 167 6.75 9.86 27.79
N LYS A 168 7.54 10.10 28.85
CA LYS A 168 8.29 11.36 29.01
C LYS A 168 9.45 11.49 28.02
N GLN A 169 10.13 10.39 27.71
CA GLN A 169 11.29 10.39 26.84
C GLN A 169 10.91 10.49 25.36
N LEU A 170 9.79 9.88 24.98
CA LEU A 170 9.31 9.86 23.60
C LEU A 170 8.23 10.94 23.41
N ASP A 171 8.07 11.42 22.18
CA ASP A 171 7.07 12.45 21.88
C ASP A 171 5.65 11.99 22.24
N SER A 172 4.81 12.92 22.71
CA SER A 172 3.44 12.66 23.19
C SER A 172 2.55 11.90 22.20
N PHE A 173 2.80 12.00 20.90
CA PHE A 173 2.03 11.27 19.89
C PHE A 173 2.16 9.74 20.00
N MET A 174 3.22 9.23 20.66
CA MET A 174 3.43 7.80 20.88
C MET A 174 2.70 7.25 22.11
N GLU A 175 2.14 8.10 22.96
CA GLU A 175 1.52 7.73 24.25
C GLU A 175 0.50 6.60 24.08
N GLY A 176 -0.37 6.70 23.08
CA GLY A 176 -1.39 5.69 22.82
C GLY A 176 -0.81 4.32 22.47
N PHE A 177 0.28 4.26 21.69
CA PHE A 177 0.96 3.01 21.37
C PHE A 177 1.69 2.45 22.60
N ILE A 178 2.41 3.29 23.34
CA ILE A 178 3.14 2.91 24.55
C ILE A 178 2.18 2.32 25.59
N GLY A 179 1.06 3.00 25.87
CA GLY A 179 0.07 2.52 26.83
C GLY A 179 -0.51 1.15 26.46
N ARG A 180 -0.85 0.95 25.18
CA ARG A 180 -1.32 -0.35 24.69
C ARG A 180 -0.24 -1.43 24.81
N PHE A 181 0.97 -1.14 24.35
CA PHE A 181 2.09 -2.08 24.40
C PHE A 181 2.37 -2.53 25.84
N TYR A 182 2.49 -1.61 26.80
CA TYR A 182 2.69 -1.94 28.21
C TYR A 182 1.50 -2.65 28.86
N SER A 183 0.27 -2.51 28.31
CA SER A 183 -0.90 -3.26 28.79
C SER A 183 -0.90 -4.73 28.32
N TRP A 184 -0.18 -5.04 27.25
CA TRP A 184 -0.13 -6.39 26.69
C TRP A 184 0.97 -7.24 27.29
N PHE A 185 2.09 -6.62 27.65
CA PHE A 185 3.26 -7.32 28.16
C PHE A 185 3.31 -7.28 29.70
N PRO A 186 3.78 -8.35 30.35
CA PRO A 186 4.15 -8.27 31.76
C PRO A 186 5.32 -7.28 31.94
N SER A 187 5.50 -6.77 33.15
CA SER A 187 6.70 -5.98 33.49
C SER A 187 7.98 -6.76 33.16
N ARG A 188 9.07 -6.08 32.81
CA ARG A 188 10.34 -6.72 32.39
C ARG A 188 10.82 -7.85 33.30
N GLY A 189 10.69 -7.73 34.62
CA GLY A 189 11.09 -8.76 35.59
C GLY A 189 10.23 -10.03 35.60
N ASN A 190 9.08 -10.00 34.91
CA ASN A 190 8.12 -11.09 34.79
C ASN A 190 7.95 -11.54 33.33
N LEU A 191 8.83 -11.10 32.43
CA LEU A 191 8.79 -11.48 31.02
C LEU A 191 9.26 -12.93 30.87
N ASP A 192 8.47 -13.75 30.18
CA ASP A 192 8.86 -15.12 29.86
C ASP A 192 10.05 -15.14 28.89
N GLU A 193 10.90 -16.17 28.99
CA GLU A 193 12.11 -16.31 28.17
C GLU A 193 11.75 -16.35 26.67
N LEU A 194 10.66 -17.03 26.32
CA LEU A 194 10.17 -17.05 24.94
C LEU A 194 9.74 -15.65 24.46
N GLN A 195 9.04 -14.88 25.30
CA GLN A 195 8.61 -13.52 24.93
C GLN A 195 9.82 -12.60 24.68
N GLU A 196 10.84 -12.70 25.52
CA GLU A 196 12.09 -11.97 25.36
C GLU A 196 12.80 -12.33 24.05
N LEU A 197 12.92 -13.62 23.74
CA LEU A 197 13.52 -14.09 22.49
C LEU A 197 12.73 -13.62 21.26
N LEU A 198 11.39 -13.67 21.30
CA LEU A 198 10.54 -13.20 20.20
C LEU A 198 10.64 -11.69 19.97
N LEU A 199 10.70 -10.87 21.03
CA LEU A 199 10.92 -9.43 20.91
C LEU A 199 12.29 -9.11 20.32
N ASN A 200 13.35 -9.77 20.79
CA ASN A 200 14.68 -9.62 20.22
C ASN A 200 14.72 -10.06 18.76
N ARG A 201 14.01 -11.14 18.41
CA ARG A 201 13.93 -11.64 17.04
C ARG A 201 13.29 -10.64 16.09
N ILE A 202 12.28 -9.91 16.58
CA ILE A 202 11.65 -8.82 15.84
C ILE A 202 12.62 -7.67 15.61
N LEU A 203 13.36 -7.28 16.65
CA LEU A 203 14.34 -6.17 16.60
C LEU A 203 15.46 -6.39 15.56
N VAL A 204 15.80 -7.63 15.20
CA VAL A 204 16.79 -7.91 14.13
C VAL A 204 16.42 -7.25 12.80
N SER A 205 15.13 -7.06 12.52
CA SER A 205 14.65 -6.46 11.27
C SER A 205 14.61 -4.92 11.29
N PHE A 206 14.72 -4.28 12.46
CA PHE A 206 14.54 -2.82 12.58
C PHE A 206 15.61 -1.97 11.89
N PRO A 207 16.89 -2.36 11.82
CA PRO A 207 17.88 -1.63 11.01
C PRO A 207 17.46 -1.44 9.55
N TYR A 208 16.67 -2.36 9.00
CA TYR A 208 16.13 -2.29 7.64
C TYR A 208 14.83 -1.50 7.59
N LEU A 209 13.92 -1.74 8.55
CA LEU A 209 12.66 -1.00 8.67
C LEU A 209 12.85 0.49 8.98
N THR A 210 14.03 0.90 9.44
CA THR A 210 14.36 2.31 9.70
C THR A 210 15.20 2.93 8.58
N HIS A 211 15.55 2.16 7.53
CA HIS A 211 16.58 2.50 6.54
C HIS A 211 17.96 2.83 7.15
N GLY A 212 18.25 2.31 8.35
CA GLY A 212 19.62 2.35 8.90
C GLY A 212 20.60 1.50 8.08
N ILE A 213 20.10 0.49 7.37
CA ILE A 213 20.84 -0.34 6.40
C ILE A 213 19.96 -0.53 5.16
N ASP A 214 20.33 0.06 4.02
CA ASP A 214 19.60 -0.07 2.75
C ASP A 214 20.22 -1.17 1.86
N ASP A 215 20.35 -2.37 2.42
CA ASP A 215 20.92 -3.54 1.75
C ASP A 215 20.03 -4.76 2.02
N HIS A 216 19.15 -5.05 1.07
CA HIS A 216 18.23 -6.19 1.15
C HIS A 216 18.96 -7.53 1.27
N LYS A 217 20.12 -7.70 0.64
CA LYS A 217 20.89 -8.94 0.72
C LYS A 217 21.41 -9.14 2.13
N LYS A 218 22.00 -8.09 2.71
CA LYS A 218 22.45 -8.10 4.10
C LYS A 218 21.30 -8.34 5.07
N MET A 219 20.10 -7.81 4.79
CA MET A 219 18.89 -8.12 5.58
C MET A 219 18.61 -9.60 5.61
N MET A 220 18.56 -10.23 4.45
CA MET A 220 18.29 -11.66 4.34
C MET A 220 19.38 -12.48 5.05
N GLU A 221 20.64 -12.04 4.97
CA GLU A 221 21.77 -12.63 5.69
C GLU A 221 21.59 -12.53 7.22
N ASP A 222 21.35 -11.34 7.75
CA ASP A 222 21.20 -11.10 9.19
C ASP A 222 19.97 -11.80 9.77
N VAL A 223 18.88 -11.87 9.01
CA VAL A 223 17.58 -12.37 9.48
C VAL A 223 17.45 -13.89 9.32
N PHE A 224 17.87 -14.47 8.20
CA PHE A 224 17.52 -15.85 7.85
C PHE A 224 18.71 -16.78 7.56
N ASN A 225 19.87 -16.26 7.17
CA ASN A 225 20.99 -17.14 6.85
C ASN A 225 21.60 -17.75 8.10
N ILE A 226 22.17 -18.95 7.93
CA ILE A 226 22.87 -19.67 9.01
C ILE A 226 23.97 -18.77 9.59
N GLY A 227 23.97 -18.60 10.91
CA GLY A 227 24.90 -17.71 11.62
C GLY A 227 24.47 -16.24 11.71
N GLY A 228 23.41 -15.84 11.00
CA GLY A 228 22.79 -14.53 11.17
C GLY A 228 22.13 -14.37 12.54
N LYS A 229 21.98 -13.11 13.00
CA LYS A 229 21.39 -12.80 14.32
C LYS A 229 19.99 -13.38 14.49
N GLY A 230 19.16 -13.30 13.44
CA GLY A 230 17.81 -13.85 13.44
C GLY A 230 17.81 -15.37 13.53
N TRP A 231 18.69 -16.05 12.77
CA TRP A 231 18.87 -17.50 12.83
C TRP A 231 19.32 -17.98 14.20
N ILE A 232 20.25 -17.27 14.85
CA ILE A 232 20.71 -17.63 16.20
C ILE A 232 19.55 -17.59 17.20
N LEU A 233 18.72 -16.54 17.15
CA LEU A 233 17.54 -16.41 18.01
C LEU A 233 16.50 -17.49 17.70
N ASP A 234 16.26 -17.79 16.42
CA ASP A 234 15.37 -18.86 15.99
C ASP A 234 15.84 -20.23 16.53
N GLU A 235 17.14 -20.51 16.56
CA GLU A 235 17.69 -21.75 17.14
C GLU A 235 17.52 -21.81 18.66
N LEU A 236 17.64 -20.68 19.37
CA LEU A 236 17.34 -20.61 20.80
C LEU A 236 15.86 -20.91 21.06
N ILE A 237 14.96 -20.26 20.32
CA ILE A 237 13.50 -20.49 20.40
C ILE A 237 13.18 -21.95 20.08
N ARG A 238 13.80 -22.49 19.04
CA ARG A 238 13.60 -23.87 18.60
C ARG A 238 13.96 -24.87 19.70
N LYS A 239 15.09 -24.66 20.40
CA LYS A 239 15.52 -25.50 21.51
C LYS A 239 14.63 -25.33 22.74
N LEU A 240 14.25 -24.10 23.07
CA LEU A 240 13.40 -23.78 24.22
C LEU A 240 12.02 -24.47 24.12
N GLU A 241 11.43 -24.49 22.94
CA GLU A 241 10.06 -25.00 22.71
C GLU A 241 10.02 -26.38 22.05
N ASP A 242 11.16 -27.07 21.93
CA ASP A 242 11.30 -28.39 21.29
C ASP A 242 10.64 -28.44 19.90
N LEU A 243 11.04 -27.51 19.04
CA LEU A 243 10.47 -27.34 17.70
C LEU A 243 11.37 -27.93 16.60
N PRO A 244 10.80 -28.30 15.45
CA PRO A 244 11.58 -28.52 14.23
C PRO A 244 12.19 -27.19 13.74
N PRO A 245 13.08 -27.19 12.74
CA PRO A 245 13.60 -25.95 12.14
C PRO A 245 12.47 -24.99 11.74
N ILE A 246 12.61 -23.73 12.17
CA ILE A 246 11.59 -22.67 12.04
C ILE A 246 12.07 -21.44 11.26
N THR A 247 13.38 -21.27 11.02
CA THR A 247 13.92 -20.11 10.29
C THR A 247 13.51 -20.16 8.83
N GLY A 248 12.87 -19.08 8.35
CA GLY A 248 12.44 -18.96 6.97
C GLY A 248 11.43 -20.01 6.54
N ILE A 249 10.78 -20.70 7.49
CA ILE A 249 9.80 -21.75 7.18
C ILE A 249 8.67 -21.16 6.34
N LYS A 250 8.33 -21.83 5.24
CA LYS A 250 7.28 -21.37 4.33
C LYS A 250 5.91 -21.52 4.98
N TRP A 251 5.01 -20.56 4.79
CA TRP A 251 3.67 -20.62 5.38
C TRP A 251 2.88 -21.90 5.03
N ASN A 252 3.06 -22.43 3.82
CA ASN A 252 2.44 -23.70 3.43
C ASN A 252 2.95 -24.90 4.24
N GLU A 253 4.21 -24.88 4.66
CA GLU A 253 4.80 -25.92 5.52
C GLU A 253 4.32 -25.77 6.97
N VAL A 254 4.22 -24.52 7.46
CA VAL A 254 3.58 -24.21 8.76
C VAL A 254 2.16 -24.80 8.80
N ARG A 255 1.34 -24.56 7.77
CA ARG A 255 -0.03 -25.11 7.66
C ARG A 255 -0.05 -26.64 7.67
N LYS A 256 0.92 -27.30 7.04
CA LYS A 256 1.03 -28.78 7.06
C LYS A 256 1.37 -29.28 8.46
N LYS A 257 2.37 -28.69 9.13
CA LYS A 257 2.76 -29.07 10.50
C LYS A 257 1.67 -28.80 11.53
N LEU A 258 0.93 -27.70 11.39
CA LEU A 258 -0.20 -27.42 12.28
C LEU A 258 -1.25 -28.53 12.29
N LYS A 259 -1.45 -29.24 11.17
CA LYS A 259 -2.38 -30.37 11.11
C LYS A 259 -1.91 -31.59 11.92
N THR A 260 -0.61 -31.72 12.17
CA THR A 260 -0.02 -32.87 12.88
C THR A 260 0.13 -32.64 14.38
N ILE A 261 0.04 -31.40 14.87
CA ILE A 261 0.15 -31.08 16.30
C ILE A 261 -1.23 -31.26 16.95
N ASN A 262 -1.42 -32.25 17.83
CA ASN A 262 -2.74 -32.46 18.44
C ASN A 262 -3.03 -31.49 19.60
N ASP A 263 -2.01 -31.13 20.36
CA ASP A 263 -2.11 -30.23 21.50
C ASP A 263 -2.46 -28.78 21.05
N PRO A 264 -3.62 -28.23 21.49
CA PRO A 264 -4.03 -26.87 21.15
C PRO A 264 -3.06 -25.77 21.60
N GLN A 265 -2.42 -25.94 22.77
CA GLN A 265 -1.47 -24.94 23.29
C GLN A 265 -0.17 -24.97 22.47
N LYS A 266 0.35 -26.16 22.16
CA LYS A 266 1.51 -26.29 21.25
C LYS A 266 1.20 -25.76 19.85
N LYS A 267 -0.01 -25.98 19.32
CA LYS A 267 -0.45 -25.37 18.06
C LYS A 267 -0.39 -23.85 18.11
N GLN A 268 -0.91 -23.24 19.18
CA GLN A 268 -0.91 -21.80 19.34
C GLN A 268 0.51 -21.24 19.44
N LYS A 269 1.36 -21.83 20.28
CA LYS A 269 2.77 -21.42 20.38
C LYS A 269 3.51 -21.54 19.06
N PHE A 270 3.37 -22.68 18.37
CA PHE A 270 3.99 -22.89 17.05
C PHE A 270 3.55 -21.83 16.03
N LEU A 271 2.26 -21.50 15.99
CA LEU A 271 1.74 -20.46 15.09
C LEU A 271 2.31 -19.07 15.42
N LEU A 272 2.40 -18.72 16.70
CA LEU A 272 2.99 -17.47 17.17
C LEU A 272 4.45 -17.37 16.73
N ILE A 273 5.24 -18.39 17.01
CA ILE A 273 6.68 -18.44 16.69
C ILE A 273 6.90 -18.33 15.18
N CYS A 274 6.18 -19.13 14.37
CA CYS A 274 6.32 -19.08 12.92
C CYS A 274 5.82 -17.76 12.30
N SER A 275 5.03 -16.95 13.02
CA SER A 275 4.63 -15.62 12.53
C SER A 275 5.77 -14.60 12.53
N VAL A 276 6.86 -14.86 13.29
CA VAL A 276 8.06 -14.02 13.34
C VAL A 276 9.30 -14.67 12.74
N SER A 277 9.39 -16.00 12.75
CA SER A 277 10.55 -16.73 12.21
C SER A 277 10.38 -17.14 10.74
N GLY A 278 9.14 -17.16 10.24
CA GLY A 278 8.83 -17.63 8.88
C GLY A 278 9.17 -16.64 7.78
N ASP A 279 9.19 -17.12 6.54
CA ASP A 279 9.42 -16.30 5.34
C ASP A 279 8.41 -15.14 5.22
N TYR A 280 7.18 -15.38 5.67
CA TYR A 280 6.09 -14.43 5.64
C TYR A 280 6.34 -13.21 6.54
N TYR A 281 7.18 -13.32 7.57
CA TYR A 281 7.45 -12.22 8.51
C TYR A 281 8.05 -11.01 7.79
N LEU A 282 9.15 -11.19 7.05
CA LEU A 282 9.74 -10.11 6.27
C LEU A 282 8.83 -9.65 5.13
N SER A 283 8.09 -10.58 4.53
CA SER A 283 7.09 -10.19 3.54
C SER A 283 6.10 -9.21 4.16
N GLY A 284 5.45 -9.52 5.29
CA GLY A 284 4.51 -8.63 5.99
C GLY A 284 5.13 -7.36 6.58
N LEU A 285 6.46 -7.32 6.70
CA LEU A 285 7.24 -6.17 7.13
C LEU A 285 7.80 -5.31 5.97
N SER A 286 7.51 -5.63 4.71
CA SER A 286 8.00 -4.81 3.60
C SER A 286 7.50 -3.37 3.69
N THR A 287 8.32 -2.43 3.24
CA THR A 287 8.10 -0.97 3.32
C THR A 287 6.94 -0.49 2.44
N CYS A 288 6.55 -1.30 1.46
CA CYS A 288 5.36 -1.14 0.61
C CYS A 288 4.10 -1.76 1.25
N HIS A 289 4.18 -2.50 2.36
CA HIS A 289 2.98 -3.06 2.96
C HIS A 289 2.18 -2.04 3.76
N HIS A 290 1.09 -1.63 3.12
CA HIS A 290 -0.27 -1.31 3.56
C HIS A 290 -0.77 -1.79 4.94
N ASN A 291 -0.08 -2.73 5.57
CA ASN A 291 -0.40 -3.28 6.88
C ASN A 291 0.82 -3.37 7.81
N LEU A 292 2.00 -2.83 7.47
CA LEU A 292 3.24 -2.95 8.25
C LEU A 292 2.99 -2.67 9.74
N PHE A 293 2.45 -1.50 10.06
CA PHE A 293 2.12 -1.13 11.45
C PHE A 293 1.07 -2.05 12.07
N ARG A 294 0.04 -2.44 11.31
CA ARG A 294 -1.04 -3.33 11.81
C ARG A 294 -0.55 -4.74 12.08
N PHE A 295 0.30 -5.25 11.20
CA PHE A 295 0.92 -6.56 11.26
C PHE A 295 1.87 -6.61 12.45
N LEU A 296 2.77 -5.63 12.55
CA LEU A 296 3.70 -5.49 13.67
C LEU A 296 2.94 -5.37 15.00
N GLU A 297 1.95 -4.48 15.11
CA GLU A 297 1.15 -4.34 16.33
C GLU A 297 0.37 -5.60 16.68
N SER A 298 -0.16 -6.33 15.67
CA SER A 298 -0.81 -7.62 15.90
C SER A 298 0.18 -8.67 16.40
N ILE A 299 1.41 -8.71 15.89
CA ILE A 299 2.44 -9.63 16.36
C ILE A 299 2.82 -9.29 17.80
N LEU A 300 3.08 -8.01 18.10
CA LEU A 300 3.42 -7.56 19.44
C LEU A 300 2.32 -7.90 20.45
N TYR A 301 1.05 -7.69 20.10
CA TYR A 301 -0.08 -8.10 20.94
C TYR A 301 -0.08 -9.61 21.23
N LYS A 302 0.13 -10.43 20.19
CA LYS A 302 0.14 -11.89 20.33
C LYS A 302 1.29 -12.38 21.19
N ILE A 303 2.47 -11.75 21.09
CA ILE A 303 3.62 -12.03 21.96
C ILE A 303 3.31 -11.60 23.39
N GLY A 304 2.85 -10.37 23.61
CA GLY A 304 2.59 -9.86 24.96
C GLY A 304 1.55 -10.70 25.70
N THR A 305 0.46 -11.05 25.02
CA THR A 305 -0.63 -11.84 25.60
C THR A 305 -0.40 -13.35 25.55
N MET A 306 0.63 -13.81 24.82
CA MET A 306 0.87 -15.23 24.52
C MET A 306 -0.36 -15.94 23.92
N THR A 307 -1.15 -15.23 23.12
CA THR A 307 -2.33 -15.76 22.43
C THR A 307 -2.25 -15.53 20.93
N ASN A 308 -3.01 -16.29 20.14
CA ASN A 308 -3.22 -15.99 18.71
C ASN A 308 -4.47 -15.14 18.45
N ASN A 309 -5.05 -14.58 19.50
CA ASN A 309 -6.28 -13.80 19.40
C ASN A 309 -6.03 -12.49 18.67
N GLN A 310 -7.11 -11.89 18.17
CA GLN A 310 -7.08 -10.52 17.68
C GLN A 310 -7.16 -9.56 18.87
N ILE A 311 -6.67 -8.33 18.68
CA ILE A 311 -6.84 -7.25 19.64
C ILE A 311 -8.35 -7.01 19.81
N THR A 312 -8.88 -7.23 20.99
CA THR A 312 -10.33 -7.29 21.27
C THR A 312 -11.08 -6.01 20.93
N ASN A 313 -10.44 -4.85 21.05
CA ASN A 313 -11.02 -3.56 20.72
C ASN A 313 -10.99 -3.24 19.21
N ARG A 314 -10.50 -4.17 18.37
CA ARG A 314 -10.53 -4.05 16.91
C ARG A 314 -11.68 -4.83 16.34
N VAL A 315 -12.67 -4.12 15.81
CA VAL A 315 -13.71 -4.73 14.98
C VAL A 315 -13.13 -4.97 13.59
N HIS A 316 -12.93 -6.24 13.24
CA HIS A 316 -12.41 -6.67 11.95
C HIS A 316 -13.22 -6.05 10.80
N GLY A 317 -12.54 -5.54 9.78
CA GLY A 317 -13.20 -4.96 8.60
C GLY A 317 -13.76 -3.54 8.79
N THR A 318 -13.68 -2.92 9.97
CA THR A 318 -14.20 -1.55 10.19
C THR A 318 -13.55 -0.53 9.25
N GLU A 319 -12.22 -0.53 9.19
CA GLU A 319 -11.49 0.39 8.31
C GLU A 319 -11.79 0.11 6.84
N ARG A 320 -11.83 -1.18 6.48
CA ARG A 320 -12.18 -1.63 5.14
C ARG A 320 -13.55 -1.10 4.71
N LYS A 321 -14.54 -1.21 5.59
CA LYS A 321 -15.89 -0.65 5.38
C LYS A 321 -15.85 0.86 5.28
N ARG A 322 -15.13 1.55 6.17
CA ARG A 322 -14.99 3.01 6.14
C ARG A 322 -14.40 3.48 4.81
N LEU A 323 -13.30 2.87 4.36
CA LEU A 323 -12.65 3.22 3.10
C LEU A 323 -13.52 2.86 1.88
N GLY A 324 -14.22 1.73 1.91
CA GLY A 324 -15.19 1.36 0.86
C GLY A 324 -16.32 2.38 0.72
N ASN A 325 -16.87 2.87 1.84
CA ASN A 325 -17.90 3.91 1.86
C ASN A 325 -17.38 5.24 1.28
N LEU A 326 -16.14 5.61 1.57
CA LEU A 326 -15.51 6.82 1.02
C LEU A 326 -15.32 6.69 -0.50
N LEU A 327 -14.80 5.55 -0.95
CA LEU A 327 -14.60 5.29 -2.37
C LEU A 327 -15.89 5.30 -3.16
N PHE A 328 -16.97 4.75 -2.59
CA PHE A 328 -18.30 4.85 -3.18
C PHE A 328 -18.65 6.30 -3.54
N GLY A 329 -18.43 7.24 -2.61
CA GLY A 329 -18.72 8.65 -2.82
C GLY A 329 -17.83 9.29 -3.90
N TYR A 330 -16.52 9.01 -3.89
CA TYR A 330 -15.62 9.52 -4.93
C TYR A 330 -15.97 8.98 -6.31
N VAL A 331 -16.16 7.67 -6.44
CA VAL A 331 -16.52 7.01 -7.70
C VAL A 331 -17.83 7.57 -8.24
N LEU A 332 -18.88 7.62 -7.40
CA LEU A 332 -20.18 8.13 -7.81
C LEU A 332 -20.09 9.61 -8.22
N GLY A 333 -19.33 10.40 -7.47
CA GLY A 333 -19.04 11.80 -7.79
C GLY A 333 -18.35 11.95 -9.14
N LEU A 334 -17.31 11.15 -9.42
CA LEU A 334 -16.57 11.19 -10.69
C LEU A 334 -17.44 10.76 -11.87
N ASN A 335 -18.16 9.65 -11.75
CA ASN A 335 -19.07 9.17 -12.78
C ASN A 335 -20.18 10.20 -13.07
N SER A 336 -20.79 10.78 -12.03
CA SER A 336 -21.84 11.79 -12.18
C SER A 336 -21.31 13.10 -12.75
N TRP A 337 -20.10 13.52 -12.34
CA TRP A 337 -19.42 14.66 -12.94
C TRP A 337 -19.20 14.37 -14.42
N LEU A 338 -18.63 13.25 -14.82
CA LEU A 338 -18.42 12.91 -16.24
C LEU A 338 -19.72 12.89 -17.07
N LEU A 339 -20.83 12.46 -16.48
CA LEU A 339 -22.17 12.48 -17.08
C LEU A 339 -22.84 13.87 -17.13
N LYS A 340 -22.18 14.90 -16.60
CA LYS A 340 -22.73 16.27 -16.50
C LYS A 340 -23.99 16.36 -15.62
N LYS A 341 -24.15 15.45 -14.65
CA LYS A 341 -25.26 15.50 -13.69
C LYS A 341 -25.06 16.69 -12.74
N PRO A 342 -26.06 17.57 -12.56
CA PRO A 342 -25.99 18.65 -11.58
C PRO A 342 -25.85 18.09 -10.15
N LEU A 343 -25.01 18.76 -9.34
CA LEU A 343 -24.69 18.33 -7.97
C LEU A 343 -25.92 18.28 -7.07
N ASP A 344 -26.77 19.29 -7.16
CA ASP A 344 -28.02 19.41 -6.40
C ASP A 344 -28.98 18.27 -6.72
N ILE A 345 -29.12 17.90 -8.00
CA ILE A 345 -29.93 16.75 -8.43
C ILE A 345 -29.36 15.44 -7.88
N LEU A 346 -28.04 15.22 -8.02
CA LEU A 346 -27.40 14.02 -7.49
C LEU A 346 -27.58 13.88 -5.97
N LEU A 347 -27.40 14.97 -5.22
CA LEU A 347 -27.57 14.95 -3.77
C LEU A 347 -29.04 14.77 -3.36
N LEU A 348 -29.98 15.31 -4.14
CA LEU A 348 -31.41 15.10 -3.94
C LEU A 348 -31.79 13.63 -4.14
N ASP A 349 -31.34 13.01 -5.24
CA ASP A 349 -31.58 11.59 -5.54
C ASP A 349 -31.03 10.68 -4.44
N LEU A 350 -29.83 10.98 -3.94
CA LEU A 350 -29.22 10.25 -2.82
C LEU A 350 -29.94 10.46 -1.49
N GLY A 351 -30.62 11.60 -1.30
CA GLY A 351 -31.39 11.89 -0.10
C GLY A 351 -32.55 10.92 0.17
N TYR A 352 -33.00 10.20 -0.88
CA TYR A 352 -34.06 9.20 -0.78
C TYR A 352 -33.55 7.76 -0.60
N LEU A 353 -32.24 7.54 -0.57
CA LEU A 353 -31.63 6.21 -0.46
C LEU A 353 -31.04 5.98 0.94
N ASP A 354 -31.43 4.89 1.58
CA ASP A 354 -30.77 4.41 2.79
C ASP A 354 -29.53 3.57 2.46
N LEU A 355 -28.39 4.24 2.31
CA LEU A 355 -27.10 3.60 2.06
C LEU A 355 -26.44 3.05 3.35
N GLY A 356 -26.98 3.37 4.53
CA GLY A 356 -26.33 3.07 5.82
C GLY A 356 -25.05 3.90 6.10
N PHE A 357 -24.73 4.89 5.26
CA PHE A 357 -23.72 5.92 5.44
C PHE A 357 -24.03 7.13 4.53
N ASN A 358 -23.26 8.21 4.67
CA ASN A 358 -23.47 9.43 3.88
C ASN A 358 -22.26 9.72 2.96
N PRO A 359 -22.37 9.52 1.63
CA PRO A 359 -21.29 9.79 0.66
C PRO A 359 -21.15 11.27 0.26
N ARG A 360 -21.98 12.16 0.83
CA ARG A 360 -22.10 13.56 0.39
C ARG A 360 -20.78 14.31 0.39
N ASN A 361 -19.93 14.10 1.39
CA ASN A 361 -18.69 14.89 1.50
C ASN A 361 -17.72 14.59 0.35
N GLU A 362 -17.58 13.32 -0.01
CA GLU A 362 -16.69 12.88 -1.08
C GLU A 362 -17.21 13.38 -2.44
N ILE A 363 -18.53 13.34 -2.66
CA ILE A 363 -19.17 13.89 -3.86
C ILE A 363 -18.95 15.41 -3.94
N LEU A 364 -19.18 16.13 -2.84
CA LEU A 364 -18.96 17.58 -2.78
C LEU A 364 -17.50 17.93 -3.10
N ARG A 365 -16.53 17.17 -2.58
CA ARG A 365 -15.10 17.37 -2.88
C ARG A 365 -14.81 17.17 -4.37
N VAL A 366 -15.35 16.13 -5.00
CA VAL A 366 -15.18 15.91 -6.46
C VAL A 366 -15.67 17.12 -7.25
N TYR A 367 -16.90 17.59 -7.00
CA TYR A 367 -17.44 18.73 -7.74
C TYR A 367 -16.71 20.04 -7.43
N ALA A 368 -16.28 20.24 -6.18
CA ALA A 368 -15.55 21.44 -5.77
C ALA A 368 -14.18 21.53 -6.45
N TYR A 369 -13.41 20.44 -6.44
CA TYR A 369 -12.07 20.43 -7.04
C TYR A 369 -12.12 20.47 -8.57
N LEU A 370 -13.01 19.69 -9.19
CA LEU A 370 -13.06 19.63 -10.65
C LEU A 370 -13.73 20.85 -11.28
N ALA A 371 -14.55 21.60 -10.54
CA ALA A 371 -15.35 22.71 -11.06
C ALA A 371 -16.12 22.32 -12.35
N ASN A 372 -16.62 23.31 -13.11
CA ASN A 372 -17.43 23.09 -14.31
C ASN A 372 -16.67 23.36 -15.63
N ASP A 373 -15.41 23.76 -15.56
CA ASP A 373 -14.53 24.00 -16.71
C ASP A 373 -14.04 22.66 -17.27
N ARG A 374 -14.78 22.14 -18.24
CA ARG A 374 -14.52 20.83 -18.86
C ARG A 374 -13.72 20.98 -20.13
N ASN A 375 -12.73 20.12 -20.30
CA ASN A 375 -12.02 19.92 -21.55
C ASN A 375 -11.67 18.43 -21.72
N PRO A 376 -11.33 17.97 -22.94
CA PRO A 376 -11.07 16.55 -23.20
C PRO A 376 -9.95 15.93 -22.35
N ILE A 377 -8.88 16.68 -22.06
CA ILE A 377 -7.76 16.20 -21.22
C ILE A 377 -8.25 15.99 -19.79
N LYS A 378 -8.97 16.97 -19.23
CA LYS A 378 -9.55 16.88 -17.89
C LYS A 378 -10.53 15.73 -17.77
N GLU A 379 -11.43 15.56 -18.74
CA GLU A 379 -12.35 14.42 -18.77
C GLU A 379 -11.59 13.08 -18.80
N TRP A 380 -10.51 12.98 -19.58
CA TRP A 380 -9.64 11.80 -19.64
C TRP A 380 -8.91 11.51 -18.32
N LEU A 381 -8.39 12.54 -17.64
CA LEU A 381 -7.77 12.39 -16.31
C LEU A 381 -8.80 11.97 -15.27
N VAL A 382 -10.00 12.56 -15.29
CA VAL A 382 -11.11 12.21 -14.39
C VAL A 382 -11.55 10.76 -14.58
N ILE A 383 -11.70 10.27 -15.81
CA ILE A 383 -12.05 8.86 -16.02
C ILE A 383 -10.89 7.93 -15.69
N SER A 384 -9.63 8.35 -15.90
CA SER A 384 -8.46 7.59 -15.45
C SER A 384 -8.44 7.45 -13.93
N MET A 385 -8.79 8.52 -13.20
CA MET A 385 -8.95 8.51 -11.75
C MET A 385 -10.11 7.60 -11.33
N TRP A 386 -11.28 7.73 -11.97
CA TRP A 386 -12.41 6.83 -11.74
C TRP A 386 -12.03 5.37 -11.94
N HIS A 387 -11.30 5.03 -13.02
CA HIS A 387 -10.87 3.67 -13.29
C HIS A 387 -9.94 3.16 -12.18
N GLN A 388 -8.98 3.99 -11.77
CA GLN A 388 -8.09 3.63 -10.67
C GLN A 388 -8.85 3.46 -9.35
N LEU A 389 -9.90 4.24 -9.09
CA LEU A 389 -10.75 4.08 -7.90
C LEU A 389 -11.74 2.93 -7.99
N MET A 390 -12.11 2.50 -9.19
CA MET A 390 -13.10 1.45 -9.43
C MET A 390 -12.51 0.05 -9.53
N TYR A 391 -11.41 -0.07 -10.28
CA TYR A 391 -10.87 -1.35 -10.74
C TYR A 391 -9.54 -1.72 -10.09
N ASN A 392 -9.11 -1.01 -9.04
CA ASN A 392 -7.99 -1.49 -8.20
C ASN A 392 -8.35 -2.75 -7.37
N GLU A 393 -9.40 -3.49 -7.77
CA GLU A 393 -9.84 -4.72 -7.14
C GLU A 393 -9.70 -5.95 -8.04
N VAL A 394 -9.00 -6.97 -7.51
CA VAL A 394 -9.64 -8.24 -7.12
C VAL A 394 -10.30 -9.04 -8.25
N ASN A 395 -9.52 -9.36 -9.28
CA ASN A 395 -9.69 -10.64 -10.01
C ASN A 395 -8.47 -11.56 -9.90
N GLN A 396 -7.44 -11.15 -9.15
CA GLN A 396 -6.38 -12.05 -8.73
C GLN A 396 -6.55 -12.38 -7.24
N PRO A 397 -6.53 -13.67 -6.84
CA PRO A 397 -6.68 -14.11 -5.45
C PRO A 397 -5.52 -13.68 -4.50
N ARG A 398 -4.75 -12.65 -4.88
CA ARG A 398 -3.54 -12.18 -4.20
C ARG A 398 -3.37 -10.67 -4.18
N THR A 399 -4.40 -9.84 -4.38
CA THR A 399 -4.24 -8.39 -4.18
C THR A 399 -4.49 -8.02 -2.71
N PRO A 400 -3.44 -7.73 -1.90
CA PRO A 400 -3.61 -7.26 -0.54
C PRO A 400 -4.10 -5.80 -0.54
N GLY A 401 -5.42 -5.61 -0.52
CA GLY A 401 -6.07 -4.31 -0.38
C GLY A 401 -6.67 -4.09 1.00
N LEU A 402 -6.66 -2.84 1.49
CA LEU A 402 -7.44 -2.46 2.66
C LEU A 402 -8.94 -2.39 2.37
N ILE A 403 -9.33 -2.31 1.11
CA ILE A 403 -10.68 -1.99 0.65
C ILE A 403 -11.35 -3.23 0.05
N ASN A 404 -12.67 -3.33 0.21
CA ASN A 404 -13.52 -4.32 -0.43
C ASN A 404 -14.47 -3.62 -1.41
N HIS A 405 -14.07 -3.44 -2.67
CA HIS A 405 -14.91 -2.87 -3.73
C HIS A 405 -16.10 -3.77 -4.04
N LYS A 406 -16.02 -5.10 -3.85
CA LYS A 406 -17.20 -5.97 -4.00
C LYS A 406 -18.38 -5.46 -3.17
N ASP A 407 -18.16 -5.09 -1.91
CA ASP A 407 -19.24 -4.57 -1.05
C ASP A 407 -19.81 -3.25 -1.60
N MET A 408 -18.95 -2.38 -2.14
CA MET A 408 -19.34 -1.12 -2.78
C MET A 408 -20.22 -1.37 -4.02
N LEU A 409 -19.82 -2.31 -4.89
CA LEU A 409 -20.54 -2.66 -6.11
C LEU A 409 -21.89 -3.34 -5.80
N GLU A 410 -21.92 -4.25 -4.83
CA GLU A 410 -23.16 -4.87 -4.36
C GLU A 410 -24.13 -3.84 -3.80
N LEU A 411 -23.63 -2.86 -3.04
CA LEU A 411 -24.46 -1.77 -2.54
C LEU A 411 -25.02 -0.89 -3.67
N ALA A 412 -24.17 -0.51 -4.64
CA ALA A 412 -24.62 0.26 -5.80
C ALA A 412 -25.74 -0.47 -6.56
N ASN A 413 -25.55 -1.77 -6.81
CA ASN A 413 -26.55 -2.62 -7.45
C ASN A 413 -27.86 -2.72 -6.65
N LYS A 414 -27.78 -2.91 -5.33
CA LYS A 414 -28.96 -2.95 -4.44
C LYS A 414 -29.80 -1.68 -4.55
N HIS A 415 -29.15 -0.53 -4.69
CA HIS A 415 -29.81 0.78 -4.81
C HIS A 415 -30.02 1.23 -6.26
N LYS A 416 -29.78 0.35 -7.25
CA LYS A 416 -29.91 0.64 -8.69
C LYS A 416 -29.09 1.85 -9.15
N LEU A 417 -27.95 2.08 -8.52
CA LEU A 417 -27.00 3.12 -8.90
C LEU A 417 -25.99 2.52 -9.89
N ASN A 418 -25.96 3.05 -11.11
CA ASN A 418 -24.99 2.62 -12.11
C ASN A 418 -23.69 3.42 -11.98
N LEU A 419 -22.66 2.80 -11.40
CA LEU A 419 -21.33 3.40 -11.25
C LEU A 419 -20.49 3.38 -12.53
N PHE A 420 -20.94 2.67 -13.57
CA PHE A 420 -20.26 2.47 -14.86
C PHE A 420 -20.89 3.25 -16.01
N GLU A 421 -22.00 3.96 -15.75
CA GLU A 421 -22.86 4.58 -16.77
C GLU A 421 -22.07 5.42 -17.80
N TRP A 422 -21.07 6.21 -17.37
CA TRP A 422 -20.24 6.93 -18.34
C TRP A 422 -19.38 6.02 -19.21
N MET A 423 -18.72 5.01 -18.61
CA MET A 423 -17.87 4.07 -19.36
C MET A 423 -18.70 3.26 -20.36
N GLU A 424 -19.88 2.80 -19.96
CA GLU A 424 -20.83 2.11 -20.84
C GLU A 424 -21.25 2.98 -22.03
N SER A 425 -21.40 4.29 -21.84
CA SER A 425 -21.71 5.24 -22.93
C SER A 425 -20.60 5.37 -23.98
N LYS A 426 -19.39 4.86 -23.72
CA LYS A 426 -18.24 4.87 -24.65
C LYS A 426 -17.99 3.53 -25.34
N ILE A 427 -18.67 2.46 -24.91
CA ILE A 427 -18.57 1.11 -25.49
C ILE A 427 -19.51 0.99 -26.71
N GLN A 428 -20.58 1.77 -26.75
CA GLN A 428 -21.51 1.90 -27.88
C GLN A 428 -20.88 2.71 -29.02
#